data_AF-A0A8T2AHU3-F1
#
_entry.id   AF-A0A8T2AHU3-F1
#
_cell.length_a   1.000
_cell.length_b   1.000
_cell.length_c   1.000
_cell.angle_alpha   90.00
_cell.angle_beta   90.00
_cell.angle_gamma   90.00
#
_symmetry.space_group_name_H-M   'P 1'
#
loop_
_entity.id
_entity.type
_entity.pdbx_description
1 polymer ?
#
loop_
_entity_poly.entity_id
_entity_poly.type
_entity_poly.pdbx_seq_one_letter_code
_entity_poly.pdbx_strand_id
1 'polypeptide(L)'
;MVVEDYDNYINPFSTDDIDIYSGKSYSVLLTTSQDPSQNYYIFVGVRGRKPNTTYALTMLNTAPASKLPSSPPPVTPRWEDFERSKNFSKKIFLAMGSPSPPKKYKKWLILLNTQNLIDKHGDQQRLSSDSGNALPRFS
;
A
#
# COMPACT_ATOMS: atom_id res chain seq x y z
N MET A 1 -6.94 -8.05 11.00
CA MET A 1 -7.93 -7.01 10.65
C MET A 1 -7.21 -5.67 10.53
N VAL A 2 -7.45 -4.90 9.48
CA VAL A 2 -6.92 -3.53 9.33
C VAL A 2 -7.92 -2.56 9.96
N VAL A 3 -7.46 -1.63 10.79
CA VAL A 3 -8.35 -0.72 11.56
C VAL A 3 -8.02 0.76 11.39
N GLU A 4 -6.82 1.08 10.90
CA GLU A 4 -6.35 2.45 10.71
C GLU A 4 -5.47 2.55 9.45
N ASP A 5 -5.57 3.65 8.73
CA ASP A 5 -4.65 4.08 7.65
C ASP A 5 -4.21 5.51 7.96
N TYR A 6 -2.89 5.73 8.08
CA TYR A 6 -2.30 6.91 8.73
C TYR A 6 -2.82 7.10 10.15
N ASP A 7 -3.39 8.27 10.44
CA ASP A 7 -3.96 8.62 11.74
C ASP A 7 -5.50 8.66 11.66
N ASN A 8 -6.10 7.90 10.73
CA ASN A 8 -7.55 7.84 10.54
C ASN A 8 -8.06 6.42 10.71
N TYR A 9 -9.09 6.27 11.55
CA TYR A 9 -9.85 5.03 11.64
C TYR A 9 -10.58 4.76 10.32
N ILE A 10 -10.50 3.51 9.89
CA ILE A 10 -11.17 3.02 8.68
C ILE A 10 -12.26 2.03 9.06
N ASN A 11 -13.18 1.76 8.14
CA ASN A 11 -14.10 0.62 8.25
C ASN A 11 -13.27 -0.66 8.33
N PRO A 12 -13.30 -1.40 9.45
CA PRO A 12 -12.40 -2.52 9.62
C PRO A 12 -12.68 -3.64 8.61
N PHE A 13 -11.61 -4.25 8.09
CA PHE A 13 -11.74 -5.41 7.21
C PHE A 13 -10.63 -6.44 7.46
N SER A 14 -10.94 -7.70 7.17
CA SER A 14 -9.99 -8.81 7.25
C SER A 14 -9.32 -9.04 5.90
N THR A 15 -8.04 -9.38 5.95
CA THR A 15 -7.19 -9.70 4.80
C THR A 15 -6.03 -10.57 5.29
N ASP A 16 -5.50 -11.41 4.41
CA ASP A 16 -4.38 -12.33 4.73
C ASP A 16 -3.03 -11.61 4.67
N ASP A 17 -2.92 -10.56 3.85
CA ASP A 17 -1.75 -9.70 3.73
C ASP A 17 -2.15 -8.28 3.26
N ILE A 18 -1.17 -7.38 3.27
CA ILE A 18 -1.32 -5.94 3.04
C ILE A 18 -0.24 -5.46 2.07
N ASP A 19 -0.63 -4.68 1.06
CA ASP A 19 0.31 -3.91 0.25
C ASP A 19 0.60 -2.57 0.96
N ILE A 20 1.87 -2.32 1.29
CA ILE A 20 2.31 -1.06 1.92
C ILE A 20 3.33 -0.34 1.03
N TYR A 21 3.12 0.95 0.80
CA TYR A 21 3.97 1.81 -0.01
C TYR A 21 4.73 2.81 0.87
N SER A 22 5.82 3.37 0.35
CA SER A 22 6.61 4.37 1.08
C SER A 22 5.73 5.54 1.53
N GLY A 23 5.89 5.92 2.80
CA GLY A 23 5.12 6.99 3.42
C GLY A 23 3.70 6.60 3.84
N LYS A 24 3.31 5.31 3.81
CA LYS A 24 2.05 4.80 4.38
C LYS A 24 2.28 4.21 5.77
N SER A 25 1.27 4.29 6.64
CA SER A 25 1.22 3.57 7.91
C SER A 25 -0.16 2.93 8.11
N TYR A 26 -0.19 1.76 8.73
CA TYR A 26 -1.42 1.03 9.04
C TYR A 26 -1.35 0.50 10.48
N SER A 27 -2.47 0.52 11.18
CA SER A 27 -2.64 -0.27 12.40
C SER A 27 -3.46 -1.53 12.09
N VAL A 28 -2.95 -2.67 12.56
CA VAL A 28 -3.54 -4.00 12.33
C VAL A 28 -3.74 -4.73 13.65
N LEU A 29 -4.91 -5.37 13.79
CA LEU A 29 -5.22 -6.25 14.89
C LEU A 29 -5.01 -7.70 14.45
N LEU A 30 -4.18 -8.43 15.21
CA LEU A 30 -3.95 -9.85 15.06
C LEU A 30 -4.55 -10.58 16.27
N THR A 31 -5.22 -11.70 16.00
CA THR A 31 -5.73 -12.60 17.05
C THR A 31 -5.00 -13.94 16.94
N THR A 32 -4.34 -14.36 18.01
CA THR A 32 -3.58 -15.62 18.08
C THR A 32 -4.49 -16.80 18.41
N SER A 33 -5.44 -17.11 17.53
CA SER A 33 -6.40 -18.23 17.70
C SER A 33 -5.90 -19.58 17.17
N GLN A 34 -4.72 -19.59 16.55
CA GLN A 34 -4.08 -20.79 16.02
C GLN A 34 -3.41 -21.62 17.14
N ASP A 35 -2.87 -22.79 16.80
CA ASP A 35 -2.18 -23.68 17.75
C ASP A 35 -1.07 -22.92 18.52
N PRO A 36 -1.19 -22.77 19.85
CA PRO A 36 -0.22 -22.03 20.67
C PRO A 36 1.10 -22.78 20.85
N SER A 37 1.20 -24.04 20.44
CA SER A 37 2.44 -24.84 20.49
C SER A 37 3.34 -24.67 19.26
N GLN A 38 2.93 -23.83 18.31
CA GLN A 38 3.69 -23.52 17.09
C GLN A 38 4.06 -22.04 17.05
N ASN A 39 5.11 -21.73 16.31
CA ASN A 39 5.45 -20.36 15.91
C ASN A 39 4.99 -20.13 14.47
N TYR A 40 4.84 -18.86 14.07
CA TYR A 40 4.35 -18.49 12.74
C TYR A 40 5.28 -17.49 12.07
N TYR A 41 5.41 -17.56 10.74
CA TYR A 41 6.23 -16.61 10.00
C TYR A 41 5.51 -15.26 9.80
N ILE A 42 6.25 -14.17 10.03
CA ILE A 42 5.93 -12.84 9.53
C ILE A 42 6.93 -12.56 8.41
N PHE A 43 6.43 -12.23 7.23
CA PHE A 43 7.24 -12.11 6.02
C PHE A 43 6.91 -10.79 5.30
N VAL A 44 7.92 -10.14 4.69
CA VAL A 44 7.77 -8.92 3.89
C VAL A 44 8.50 -9.09 2.55
N GLY A 45 7.75 -9.07 1.45
CA GLY A 45 8.25 -9.24 0.09
C GLY A 45 8.06 -8.01 -0.80
N VAL A 46 8.80 -7.96 -1.91
CA VAL A 46 8.78 -6.82 -2.85
C VAL A 46 7.63 -6.94 -3.85
N ARG A 47 6.84 -5.87 -3.98
CA ARG A 47 5.77 -5.71 -4.98
C ARG A 47 5.87 -4.35 -5.70
N GLY A 48 5.20 -4.21 -6.83
CA GLY A 48 5.18 -2.97 -7.63
C GLY A 48 6.41 -2.73 -8.51
N ARG A 49 7.44 -3.58 -8.40
CA ARG A 49 8.61 -3.64 -9.29
C ARG A 49 9.12 -5.08 -9.35
N LYS A 50 9.82 -5.45 -10.43
CA LYS A 50 10.45 -6.76 -10.56
C LYS A 50 11.40 -6.99 -9.36
N PRO A 51 11.17 -8.02 -8.52
CA PRO A 51 11.99 -8.25 -7.35
C PRO A 51 13.44 -8.58 -7.72
N ASN A 52 14.38 -7.92 -7.05
CA ASN A 52 15.82 -8.24 -7.09
C ASN A 52 16.43 -8.18 -5.68
N THR A 53 15.61 -8.47 -4.68
CA THR A 53 15.97 -8.39 -3.26
C THR A 53 15.28 -9.54 -2.55
N THR A 54 16.00 -10.19 -1.65
CA THR A 54 15.44 -11.25 -0.80
C THR A 54 14.37 -10.66 0.12
N TYR A 55 13.34 -11.45 0.42
CA TYR A 55 12.31 -11.06 1.38
C TYR A 55 12.88 -10.95 2.80
N ALA A 56 12.29 -10.09 3.61
CA ALA A 56 12.54 -10.06 5.05
C ALA A 56 11.66 -11.10 5.76
N LEU A 57 12.21 -11.76 6.77
CA LEU A 57 11.53 -12.82 7.51
C LEU A 57 11.79 -12.65 9.01
N THR A 58 10.73 -12.75 9.80
CA THR A 58 10.78 -12.86 11.26
C THR A 58 9.68 -13.82 11.73
N MET A 59 9.55 -14.01 13.04
CA MET A 59 8.59 -14.95 13.63
C MET A 59 7.66 -14.25 14.61
N LEU A 60 6.37 -14.58 14.50
CA LEU A 60 5.42 -14.44 15.59
C LEU A 60 5.64 -15.60 16.55
N ASN A 61 6.20 -15.30 17.72
CA ASN A 61 6.54 -16.29 18.73
C ASN A 61 5.36 -16.50 19.70
N THR A 62 4.68 -17.63 19.58
CA THR A 62 3.54 -18.02 20.43
C THR A 62 3.82 -19.27 21.26
N ALA A 63 4.88 -20.01 20.91
CA ALA A 63 5.36 -21.21 21.59
C ALA A 63 6.73 -20.92 22.27
N PRO A 64 7.41 -21.92 22.85
CA PRO A 64 8.79 -21.74 23.30
C PRO A 64 9.70 -21.22 22.17
N ALA A 65 10.53 -20.22 22.46
CA ALA A 65 11.22 -19.37 21.48
C ALA A 65 12.18 -20.10 20.52
N SER A 66 12.57 -21.35 20.82
CA SER A 66 13.58 -22.09 20.05
C SER A 66 13.00 -22.92 18.88
N LYS A 67 11.67 -22.96 18.70
CA LYS A 67 11.03 -23.78 17.66
C LYS A 67 10.75 -22.97 16.40
N LEU A 68 11.22 -23.44 15.24
CA LEU A 68 10.83 -22.84 13.96
C LEU A 68 9.38 -23.21 13.60
N PRO A 69 8.66 -22.33 12.87
CA PRO A 69 7.39 -22.69 12.24
C PRO A 69 7.52 -23.96 11.40
N SER A 70 6.53 -24.85 11.46
CA SER A 70 6.54 -26.12 10.72
C SER A 70 6.24 -25.95 9.22
N SER A 71 5.45 -24.94 8.86
CA SER A 71 5.13 -24.59 7.48
C SER A 71 6.23 -23.70 6.87
N PRO A 72 6.51 -23.79 5.56
CA PRO A 72 7.41 -22.85 4.90
C PRO A 72 6.88 -21.40 4.98
N PRO A 73 7.74 -20.37 4.83
CA PRO A 73 7.28 -18.99 4.72
C PRO A 73 6.26 -18.79 3.59
N PRO A 74 5.30 -17.87 3.74
CA PRO A 74 4.39 -17.52 2.65
C PRO A 74 5.12 -17.03 1.40
N VAL A 75 4.53 -17.25 0.23
CA VAL A 75 5.06 -16.75 -1.05
C VAL A 75 4.54 -15.34 -1.30
N THR A 76 5.42 -14.43 -1.73
CA THR A 76 5.00 -13.07 -2.11
C THR A 76 4.06 -13.13 -3.32
N PRO A 77 2.90 -12.44 -3.29
CA PRO A 77 2.07 -12.31 -4.47
C PRO A 77 2.86 -11.71 -5.66
N ARG A 78 2.55 -12.14 -6.89
CA ARG A 78 3.27 -11.75 -8.12
C ARG A 78 3.42 -10.24 -8.24
N TRP A 79 4.64 -9.70 -8.35
CA TRP A 79 4.92 -8.26 -8.21
C TRP A 79 4.09 -7.34 -9.11
N GLU A 80 3.74 -7.82 -10.31
CA GLU A 80 3.05 -7.15 -11.41
C GLU A 80 1.50 -7.32 -11.40
N ASP A 81 0.94 -8.08 -10.46
CA ASP A 81 -0.51 -8.25 -10.33
C ASP A 81 -1.16 -6.99 -9.71
N PHE A 82 -1.36 -5.97 -10.54
CA PHE A 82 -1.92 -4.69 -10.11
C PHE A 82 -3.42 -4.75 -9.80
N GLU A 83 -4.15 -5.73 -10.34
CA GLU A 83 -5.57 -5.88 -10.03
C GLU A 83 -5.76 -6.31 -8.58
N ARG A 84 -4.93 -7.23 -8.08
CA ARG A 84 -4.88 -7.55 -6.65
C ARG A 84 -4.61 -6.33 -5.79
N SER A 85 -3.60 -5.53 -6.14
CA SER A 85 -3.24 -4.33 -5.37
C SER A 85 -4.36 -3.29 -5.37
N LYS A 86 -5.01 -3.05 -6.52
CA LYS A 86 -6.20 -2.20 -6.60
C LYS A 86 -7.34 -2.74 -5.75
N ASN A 87 -7.57 -4.05 -5.76
CA ASN A 87 -8.61 -4.69 -4.97
C ASN A 87 -8.37 -4.55 -3.48
N PHE A 88 -7.12 -4.62 -3.00
CA PHE A 88 -6.77 -4.28 -1.63
C PHE A 88 -7.02 -2.80 -1.34
N SER A 89 -6.48 -1.88 -2.14
CA SER A 89 -6.62 -0.43 -1.90
C SER A 89 -8.08 0.04 -1.89
N LYS A 90 -8.94 -0.56 -2.72
CA LYS A 90 -10.38 -0.24 -2.78
C LYS A 90 -11.18 -0.69 -1.54
N LYS A 91 -10.59 -1.47 -0.62
CA LYS A 91 -11.25 -1.83 0.66
C LYS A 91 -11.15 -0.73 1.70
N ILE A 92 -10.25 0.24 1.52
CA ILE A 92 -9.97 1.28 2.51
C ILE A 92 -11.01 2.39 2.39
N PHE A 93 -11.94 2.40 3.34
CA PHE A 93 -12.95 3.45 3.50
C PHE A 93 -12.87 4.02 4.91
N LEU A 94 -13.07 5.33 5.07
CA LEU A 94 -13.14 5.95 6.39
C LEU A 94 -14.24 5.32 7.25
N ALA A 95 -13.98 5.27 8.56
CA ALA A 95 -14.95 4.77 9.53
C ALA A 95 -16.27 5.56 9.50
N MET A 96 -17.36 4.91 9.89
CA MET A 96 -18.63 5.60 10.08
C MET A 96 -18.48 6.75 11.10
N GLY A 97 -19.00 7.93 10.75
CA GLY A 97 -18.86 9.13 11.57
C GLY A 97 -17.66 10.02 11.21
N SER A 98 -16.75 9.56 10.34
CA SER A 98 -15.70 10.43 9.80
C SER A 98 -16.28 11.57 8.96
N PRO A 99 -15.63 12.75 8.95
CA PRO A 99 -16.07 13.89 8.15
C PRO A 99 -16.18 13.54 6.66
N SER A 100 -17.34 13.80 6.07
CA SER A 100 -17.52 13.67 4.62
C SER A 100 -16.79 14.79 3.88
N PRO A 101 -16.24 14.53 2.68
CA PRO A 101 -15.63 15.57 1.87
C PRO A 101 -16.67 16.62 1.45
N PRO A 102 -16.26 17.87 1.18
CA PRO A 102 -17.14 18.89 0.62
C PRO A 102 -17.80 18.40 -0.68
N LYS A 103 -19.11 18.64 -0.83
CA LYS A 103 -19.87 18.23 -2.03
C LYS A 103 -19.45 18.95 -3.32
N LYS A 104 -18.75 20.09 -3.20
CA LYS A 104 -18.27 20.90 -4.33
C LYS A 104 -16.81 21.28 -4.10
N TYR A 105 -16.02 21.25 -5.17
CA TYR A 105 -14.65 21.78 -5.17
C TYR A 105 -14.65 23.24 -5.66
N LYS A 106 -13.67 24.03 -5.20
CA LYS A 106 -13.44 25.41 -5.68
C LYS A 106 -12.35 25.50 -6.73
N LYS A 107 -11.37 24.60 -6.67
CA LYS A 107 -10.22 24.50 -7.57
C LYS A 107 -9.96 23.02 -7.86
N TRP A 108 -9.45 22.72 -9.04
CA TRP A 108 -9.00 21.39 -9.44
C TRP A 108 -7.69 21.54 -10.22
N LEU A 109 -6.80 20.58 -10.07
CA LEU A 109 -5.52 20.55 -10.78
C LEU A 109 -5.41 19.23 -11.53
N ILE A 110 -4.92 19.27 -12.77
CA ILE A 110 -4.43 18.08 -13.48
C ILE A 110 -2.91 18.07 -13.36
N LEU A 111 -2.38 16.95 -12.87
CA LEU A 111 -0.96 16.71 -12.70
C LEU A 111 -0.57 15.49 -13.54
N LEU A 112 0.11 15.73 -14.66
CA LEU A 112 0.63 14.67 -15.52
C LEU A 112 2.04 14.31 -15.06
N ASN A 113 2.25 13.06 -14.63
CA ASN A 113 3.57 12.55 -14.25
C ASN A 113 4.18 11.80 -15.44
N THR A 114 5.28 12.33 -15.98
CA THR A 114 6.05 11.72 -17.06
C THR A 114 7.53 11.69 -16.70
N GLN A 115 8.24 10.64 -17.09
CA GLN A 115 9.70 10.65 -17.11
C GLN A 115 10.15 11.20 -18.47
N ASN A 116 10.79 12.37 -18.49
CA ASN A 116 11.32 12.97 -19.70
C ASN A 116 12.86 12.95 -19.68
N LEU A 117 13.47 13.06 -20.86
CA LEU A 117 14.89 13.36 -21.01
C LEU A 117 15.02 14.86 -21.27
N ILE A 118 15.74 15.58 -20.42
CA ILE A 118 15.95 17.03 -20.55
C ILE A 118 17.44 17.27 -20.69
N ASP A 119 17.88 17.88 -21.78
CA ASP A 119 19.29 18.24 -22.00
C ASP A 119 20.29 17.08 -21.74
N LYS A 120 19.89 15.86 -22.12
CA LYS A 120 20.65 14.60 -21.95
C LYS A 120 20.89 14.16 -20.49
N HIS A 121 20.21 14.77 -19.53
CA HIS A 121 20.21 14.38 -18.11
C HIS A 121 18.77 14.02 -17.70
N GLY A 122 18.60 12.92 -16.96
CA GLY A 122 17.27 12.42 -16.61
C GLY A 122 16.69 13.18 -15.42
N ASP A 123 15.77 14.12 -15.66
CA ASP A 123 15.06 14.85 -14.59
C ASP A 123 13.56 14.54 -14.60
N GLN A 124 12.98 14.40 -13.40
CA GLN A 124 11.52 14.33 -13.20
C GLN A 124 10.97 15.74 -12.99
N GLN A 125 10.27 16.29 -13.98
CA GLN A 125 9.58 17.57 -13.83
C GLN A 125 8.08 17.39 -13.61
N ARG A 126 7.52 18.19 -12.68
CA ARG A 126 6.09 18.30 -12.41
C ARG A 126 5.51 19.43 -13.26
N LEU A 127 4.82 19.10 -14.36
CA LEU A 127 4.06 20.07 -15.15
C LEU A 127 2.68 20.26 -14.50
N SER A 128 2.40 21.45 -13.98
CA SER A 128 1.06 21.85 -13.51
C SER A 128 0.46 22.86 -14.48
N SER A 129 -0.68 22.53 -15.08
CA SER A 129 -1.51 23.51 -15.80
C SER A 129 -2.56 24.07 -14.85
N ASP A 130 -2.49 25.37 -14.53
CA ASP A 130 -3.57 26.10 -13.85
C ASP A 130 -4.53 26.61 -14.94
N SER A 131 -5.80 26.22 -14.90
CA SER A 131 -6.77 26.66 -15.91
C SER A 131 -7.28 28.06 -15.58
N GLY A 132 -6.42 29.05 -15.78
CA GLY A 132 -6.71 30.48 -15.80
C GLY A 132 -6.16 31.08 -17.10
N ASN A 133 -6.96 31.01 -18.17
CA ASN A 133 -6.75 31.53 -19.52
C ASN A 133 -5.74 30.84 -20.46
N ALA A 134 -6.21 30.69 -21.71
CA ALA A 134 -5.58 30.24 -22.94
C ALA A 134 -5.33 28.72 -23.11
N LEU A 135 -6.21 28.09 -23.89
CA LEU A 135 -5.95 26.81 -24.58
C LEU A 135 -4.86 27.02 -25.64
N PRO A 136 -3.78 26.22 -25.68
CA PRO A 136 -2.98 26.10 -26.88
C PRO A 136 -3.67 25.15 -27.87
N ARG A 137 -3.91 25.63 -29.09
CA ARG A 137 -4.23 24.77 -30.23
C ARG A 137 -2.99 23.95 -30.56
N PHE A 138 -3.13 22.64 -30.66
CA PHE A 138 -2.14 21.78 -31.31
C PHE A 138 -2.48 21.75 -32.81
N SER A 139 -1.56 22.21 -33.64
CA SER A 139 -1.50 21.98 -35.08
C SER A 139 -0.74 20.70 -35.37
#